data_AF-A0A528J025-F1
#
_entry.id   AF-A0A528J025-F1
#
_cell.length_a   1.000
_cell.length_b   1.000
_cell.length_c   1.000
_cell.angle_alpha   90.00
_cell.angle_beta   90.00
_cell.angle_gamma   90.00
#
_symmetry.space_group_name_H-M   'P 1'
#
loop_
_entity.id
_entity.type
_entity.pdbx_description
1 polymer ?
#
loop_
_entity_poly.entity_id
_entity_poly.type
_entity_poly.pdbx_seq_one_letter_code
_entity_poly.pdbx_strand_id
1 'polypeptide(L)' 'MTFHDHITVPKPKKGEARGTVTIAAVEASLATAAEEFGDHPFGLLRAERSGDTVTLTYGVKGRVLDAAALAYELNN' A
#
# COMPACT_ATOMS: atom_id res chain seq x y z
N MET A 1 16.27 6.26 5.22
CA MET A 1 15.97 5.23 4.19
C MET A 1 14.47 5.27 3.92
N THR A 2 14.09 5.36 2.65
CA THR A 2 12.71 5.34 2.18
C THR A 2 12.61 4.41 0.99
N PHE A 3 11.49 3.68 0.89
CA PHE A 3 11.19 2.80 -0.22
C PHE A 3 9.87 3.22 -0.85
N HIS A 4 9.79 3.19 -2.17
CA HIS A 4 8.61 3.59 -2.91
C HIS A 4 8.10 2.40 -3.69
N ASP A 5 6.81 2.11 -3.52
CA ASP A 5 6.13 1.05 -4.23
C ASP A 5 4.81 1.55 -4.82
N HIS A 6 4.19 0.76 -5.69
CA HIS A 6 2.92 1.09 -6.30
C HIS A 6 2.01 -0.13 -6.42
N ILE A 7 0.74 0.07 -6.12
CA ILE A 7 -0.32 -0.91 -6.32
C ILE A 7 -1.19 -0.47 -7.49
N THR A 8 -1.27 -1.30 -8.52
CA THR A 8 -2.27 -1.15 -9.57
C THR A 8 -3.62 -1.64 -9.05
N VAL A 9 -4.57 -0.73 -8.95
CA VAL A 9 -5.95 -1.00 -8.56
C VAL A 9 -6.73 -1.53 -9.76
N PRO A 10 -7.36 -2.70 -9.65
CA PRO A 10 -8.18 -3.21 -10.74
C PRO A 10 -9.33 -2.25 -11.04
N LYS A 11 -9.76 -2.22 -12.31
CA LYS A 11 -10.93 -1.45 -12.72
C LYS A 11 -12.14 -1.82 -11.86
N PRO A 12 -12.95 -0.83 -11.42
CA PRO A 12 -14.15 -1.10 -10.66
C PRO A 12 -15.08 -2.03 -11.42
N LYS A 13 -15.74 -2.94 -10.69
CA LYS A 13 -16.79 -3.77 -11.27
C LYS A 13 -18.00 -2.90 -11.61
N LYS A 14 -18.86 -3.39 -12.50
CA LYS A 14 -20.10 -2.69 -12.88
C LYS A 14 -20.95 -2.40 -11.63
N GLY A 15 -21.12 -1.12 -11.31
CA GLY A 15 -21.83 -0.65 -10.11
C GLY A 15 -20.94 -0.11 -8.99
N GLU A 16 -19.62 -0.27 -9.07
CA GLU A 16 -18.68 0.34 -8.13
C GLU A 16 -18.20 1.71 -8.63
N ALA A 17 -18.16 2.70 -7.73
CA ALA A 17 -17.67 4.03 -8.07
C ALA A 17 -16.14 4.09 -8.22
N ARG A 18 -15.41 3.19 -7.55
CA ARG A 18 -13.94 3.14 -7.51
C ARG A 18 -13.45 1.70 -7.36
N GLY A 19 -12.30 1.39 -7.97
CA GLY A 19 -11.64 0.09 -7.79
C GLY A 19 -11.18 -0.10 -6.34
N THR A 20 -11.14 -1.34 -5.87
CA THR A 20 -10.78 -1.64 -4.48
C THR A 20 -9.35 -2.17 -4.42
N VAL A 21 -8.54 -1.59 -3.55
CA VAL A 21 -7.22 -2.15 -3.19
C VAL A 21 -7.47 -3.40 -2.35
N THR A 22 -6.99 -4.55 -2.82
CA THR A 22 -7.17 -5.82 -2.11
C THR A 22 -6.10 -5.99 -1.03
N ILE A 23 -6.42 -6.75 0.02
CA ILE A 23 -5.45 -7.11 1.06
C ILE A 23 -4.23 -7.80 0.44
N ALA A 24 -4.44 -8.73 -0.50
CA ALA A 24 -3.36 -9.43 -1.19
C ALA A 24 -2.38 -8.50 -1.93
N ALA A 25 -2.88 -7.42 -2.55
CA ALA A 25 -2.02 -6.43 -3.20
C ALA A 25 -1.19 -5.65 -2.17
N VAL A 26 -1.78 -5.36 -1.00
CA VAL A 26 -1.09 -4.71 0.10
C VAL A 26 -0.05 -5.63 0.75
N GLU A 27 -0.36 -6.91 0.93
CA GLU A 27 0.58 -7.92 1.44
C GLU A 27 1.80 -8.03 0.53
N ALA A 28 1.62 -8.06 -0.78
CA ALA A 28 2.72 -8.08 -1.74
C ALA A 28 3.61 -6.82 -1.62
N SER A 29 2.99 -5.65 -1.45
CA SER A 29 3.72 -4.39 -1.28
C SER A 29 4.50 -4.34 0.04
N LEU A 30 3.88 -4.78 1.14
CA LEU A 30 4.53 -4.88 2.45
C LEU A 30 5.67 -5.90 2.45
N ALA A 31 5.53 -7.02 1.75
CA ALA A 31 6.59 -8.02 1.60
C ALA A 31 7.78 -7.43 0.83
N THR A 32 7.54 -6.72 -0.28
CA THR A 32 8.58 -6.04 -1.05
C THR A 32 9.29 -4.99 -0.19
N ALA A 33 8.55 -4.21 0.59
CA ALA A 33 9.13 -3.28 1.54
C ALA A 33 9.98 -4.01 2.60
N ALA A 34 9.50 -5.13 3.16
CA ALA A 34 10.25 -5.90 4.14
C ALA A 34 11.59 -6.41 3.58
N GLU A 35 11.64 -6.84 2.32
CA GLU A 35 12.90 -7.24 1.66
C GLU A 35 13.89 -6.07 1.57
N GLU A 36 13.41 -4.87 1.24
CA GLU A 36 14.24 -3.66 1.10
C GLU A 36 14.73 -3.10 2.44
N PHE A 37 13.91 -3.19 3.49
CA PHE A 37 14.31 -2.76 4.83
C PHE A 37 15.09 -3.85 5.60
N GLY A 38 15.03 -5.11 5.17
CA GLY A 38 15.64 -6.23 5.86
C GLY A 38 15.16 -6.32 7.31
N ASP A 39 16.10 -6.35 8.26
CA ASP A 39 15.80 -6.41 9.70
C ASP A 39 15.42 -5.04 10.31
N HIS A 40 15.44 -3.96 9.52
CA HIS A 40 15.09 -2.64 10.04
C HIS A 40 13.58 -2.47 10.18
N PRO A 41 13.10 -1.87 11.29
CA PRO A 41 11.69 -1.52 11.42
C PRO A 41 11.31 -0.50 10.34
N PHE A 42 10.14 -0.69 9.73
CA PHE A 42 9.60 0.21 8.73
C PHE A 42 8.08 0.34 8.88
N GLY A 43 7.53 1.39 8.27
CA GLY A 43 6.09 1.59 8.19
C GLY A 43 5.73 2.56 7.07
N LEU A 44 4.43 2.80 6.88
CA LEU A 44 3.92 3.70 5.85
C LEU A 44 4.15 5.16 6.27
N LEU A 45 4.79 5.94 5.40
CA LEU A 45 4.93 7.39 5.55
C LEU A 45 3.85 8.15 4.79
N ARG A 46 3.52 7.68 3.58
CA ARG A 46 2.57 8.35 2.69
C ARG A 46 1.93 7.35 1.74
N ALA A 47 0.65 7.55 1.44
CA ALA A 47 -0.04 6.91 0.34
C ALA A 47 -0.70 7.97 -0.54
N GLU A 48 -0.58 7.84 -1.85
CA GLU A 48 -1.20 8.73 -2.82
C GLU A 48 -1.94 7.90 -3.86
N ARG A 49 -3.20 8.27 -4.14
CA ARG A 49 -4.01 7.57 -5.12
C ARG A 49 -4.22 8.46 -6.34
N SER A 50 -3.85 7.95 -7.50
CA SER A 50 -4.03 8.59 -8.80
C SER A 50 -4.64 7.61 -9.79
N GLY A 51 -5.93 7.81 -10.10
CA GLY A 51 -6.67 6.93 -11.01
C GLY A 51 -6.71 5.48 -10.55
N ASP A 52 -6.06 4.61 -11.32
CA ASP A 52 -5.92 3.17 -11.09
C ASP A 52 -4.62 2.79 -10.38
N THR A 53 -3.85 3.75 -9.86
CA THR A 53 -2.58 3.49 -9.19
C THR A 53 -2.57 4.11 -7.80
N VAL A 54 -2.05 3.36 -6.83
CA VAL A 54 -1.77 3.84 -5.47
C VAL A 54 -0.27 3.78 -5.24
N THR A 55 0.37 4.93 -5.08
CA THR A 55 1.79 5.04 -4.73
C THR A 55 1.94 5.00 -3.21
N LEU A 56 2.81 4.12 -2.73
CA LEU A 56 3.10 3.91 -1.31
C LEU A 56 4.54 4.32 -1.04
N THR A 57 4.75 5.09 0.03
CA THR A 57 6.08 5.45 0.50
C THR A 57 6.26 4.89 1.90
N TYR A 58 7.24 4.01 2.05
CA TYR A 58 7.63 3.37 3.30
C TYR A 58 8.91 4.01 3.85
N GLY A 59 9.07 3.96 5.17
CA GLY A 59 10.29 4.42 5.83
C GLY A 59 10.38 4.02 7.29
N VAL A 60 11.57 4.23 7.87
CA VAL A 60 11.92 3.77 9.23
C VAL A 60 11.07 4.43 10.34
N LYS A 61 10.46 5.57 10.05
CA LYS A 61 9.58 6.32 10.99
C LYS A 61 8.11 6.31 10.57
N GLY A 62 7.74 5.43 9.64
CA GLY A 62 6.37 5.31 9.18
C GLY A 62 5.47 4.62 10.20
N ARG A 63 4.16 4.71 9.96
CA ARG A 63 3.15 4.03 10.76
C ARG A 63 3.16 2.55 10.40
N VAL A 64 3.39 1.70 11.39
CA VAL A 64 3.30 0.24 11.21
C VAL A 64 1.82 -0.11 11.10
N LEU A 65 1.44 -0.67 9.95
CA LEU A 65 0.09 -1.10 9.64
C LEU A 65 0.17 -2.54 9.15
N ASP A 66 -0.74 -3.39 9.61
CA ASP A 66 -0.97 -4.67 8.96
C ASP A 66 -1.68 -4.47 7.60
N ALA A 67 -1.70 -5.52 6.79
CA ALA A 67 -2.25 -5.44 5.44
C ALA A 67 -3.75 -5.09 5.42
N ALA A 68 -4.51 -5.50 6.44
CA ALA A 68 -5.95 -5.23 6.51
C ALA A 68 -6.22 -3.76 6.87
N ALA A 69 -5.50 -3.22 7.85
CA ALA A 69 -5.57 -1.82 8.25
C ALA A 69 -5.11 -0.91 7.10
N LEU A 70 -4.02 -1.26 6.43
CA LEU A 70 -3.53 -0.49 5.28
C LEU A 70 -4.53 -0.56 4.11
N ALA A 71 -5.05 -1.74 3.77
CA ALA A 71 -6.08 -1.85 2.74
C ALA A 71 -7.34 -1.04 3.07
N TYR A 72 -7.75 -0.99 4.35
CA TYR A 72 -8.86 -0.15 4.79
C TYR A 72 -8.56 1.33 4.56
N GLU A 73 -7.38 1.81 4.96
CA GLU A 73 -6.98 3.21 4.78
C GLU A 73 -6.89 3.62 3.30
N LEU A 74 -6.41 2.75 2.42
CA LEU A 74 -6.27 3.05 0.98
C LEU A 74 -7.61 3.12 0.22
N ASN A 75 -8.67 2.57 0.81
CA ASN A 75 -9.99 2.50 0.21
C ASN A 75 -10.98 3.53 0.78
N ASN A 76 -10.66 4.17 1.92
CA ASN A 76 -11.52 5.18 2.56
C ASN A 76 -11.04 6.58 2.22
#